data_AF-A0A9D1SNG7-F1
#
_entry.id   AF-A0A9D1SNG7-F1
#
_cell.length_a   1.000
_cell.length_b   1.000
_cell.length_c   1.000
_cell.angle_alpha   90.00
_cell.angle_beta   90.00
_cell.angle_gamma   90.00
#
_symmetry.space_group_name_H-M   'P 1'
#
loop_
_entity.id
_entity.type
_entity.pdbx_description
1 polymer ?
#
loop_
_entity_poly.entity_id
_entity_poly.type
_entity_poly.pdbx_seq_one_letter_code
_entity_poly.pdbx_strand_id
1 'polypeptide(L)'
;MSNFDEFINKTKNMNFDDMISKTKNVAEELSRRGASALEVSKKRIELLDSKSKLSRLYEDFGHMLYDAKNGHEVSDVDINVKFEEITQQKSKIEALTAELEESKKTF
;
A
#
# COMPACT_ATOMS: atom_id res chain seq x y z
N MET A 1 51.88 -20.44 15.20
CA MET A 1 51.12 -19.44 14.41
C MET A 1 50.43 -20.20 13.28
N SER A 2 49.22 -20.72 13.51
CA SER A 2 48.57 -21.59 12.50
C SER A 2 47.13 -21.20 12.18
N ASN A 3 46.38 -20.63 13.13
CA ASN A 3 44.97 -20.31 12.88
C ASN A 3 44.77 -19.05 12.05
N PHE A 4 45.69 -18.07 12.11
CA PHE A 4 45.59 -16.82 11.36
C PHE A 4 46.05 -16.98 9.90
N ASP A 5 47.12 -17.75 9.67
CA ASP A 5 47.59 -18.08 8.32
C ASP A 5 46.60 -19.00 7.58
N GLU A 6 45.93 -19.91 8.29
CA GLU A 6 44.85 -20.74 7.72
C GLU A 6 43.61 -19.90 7.39
N PHE A 7 43.27 -18.89 8.21
CA PHE A 7 42.19 -17.94 7.93
C PHE A 7 42.50 -17.04 6.72
N ILE A 8 43.74 -16.56 6.61
CA ILE A 8 44.22 -15.74 5.48
C ILE A 8 44.33 -16.58 4.20
N ASN A 9 44.77 -17.83 4.25
CA ASN A 9 44.77 -18.71 3.08
C ASN A 9 43.37 -19.13 2.65
N LYS A 10 42.43 -19.33 3.59
CA LYS A 10 41.02 -19.63 3.28
C LYS A 10 40.29 -18.43 2.67
N THR A 11 40.69 -17.20 3.01
CA THR A 11 40.19 -15.96 2.38
C THR A 11 40.85 -15.68 1.04
N LYS A 12 42.11 -16.11 0.82
CA LYS A 12 42.80 -16.00 -0.47
C LYS A 12 42.17 -16.83 -1.60
N ASN A 13 41.47 -17.91 -1.26
CA ASN A 13 40.74 -18.77 -2.21
C ASN A 13 39.25 -18.38 -2.35
N MET A 14 38.77 -17.34 -1.67
CA MET A 14 37.47 -16.76 -1.99
C MET A 14 37.62 -15.87 -3.21
N ASN A 15 37.06 -16.28 -4.34
CA ASN A 15 36.94 -15.44 -5.53
C ASN A 15 36.33 -14.09 -5.12
N PHE A 16 37.16 -13.06 -5.05
CA PHE A 16 36.77 -11.74 -4.58
C PHE A 16 35.68 -11.14 -5.47
N ASP A 17 35.72 -11.45 -6.77
CA ASP A 17 34.69 -11.11 -7.76
C ASP A 17 33.35 -11.83 -7.50
N ASP A 18 33.38 -13.09 -7.04
CA ASP A 18 32.16 -13.82 -6.64
C ASP A 18 31.58 -13.25 -5.34
N MET A 19 32.43 -12.75 -4.45
CA MET A 19 31.97 -12.09 -3.23
C MET A 19 31.35 -10.71 -3.52
N ILE A 20 32.01 -9.89 -4.35
CA ILE A 20 31.51 -8.58 -4.78
C ILE A 20 30.18 -8.72 -5.54
N SER A 21 30.09 -9.69 -6.47
CA SER A 21 28.86 -9.93 -7.23
C SER A 21 27.71 -10.43 -6.34
N LYS A 22 27.98 -11.31 -5.37
CA LYS A 22 26.98 -11.71 -4.36
C LYS A 22 26.52 -10.53 -3.51
N THR A 23 27.44 -9.68 -3.04
CA THR A 23 27.09 -8.49 -2.26
C THR A 23 26.26 -7.51 -3.08
N LYS A 24 26.59 -7.32 -4.37
CA LYS A 24 25.80 -6.49 -5.30
C LYS A 24 24.39 -7.05 -5.50
N ASN A 25 24.27 -8.35 -5.76
CA ASN A 25 22.97 -9.01 -5.93
C ASN A 25 22.10 -8.90 -4.67
N VAL A 26 22.68 -9.09 -3.48
CA VAL A 26 21.98 -8.93 -2.20
C VAL A 26 21.54 -7.48 -1.98
N ALA A 27 22.39 -6.50 -2.30
CA ALA A 27 22.04 -5.09 -2.19
C ALA A 27 20.91 -4.69 -3.16
N GLU A 28 20.95 -5.18 -4.41
CA GLU A 28 19.89 -4.98 -5.40
C GLU A 28 18.58 -5.62 -4.96
N GLU A 29 18.62 -6.85 -4.41
CA GLU A 29 17.43 -7.54 -3.90
C GLU A 29 16.83 -6.83 -2.68
N LEU A 30 17.66 -6.38 -1.73
CA LEU A 30 17.22 -5.59 -0.58
C LEU A 30 16.61 -4.26 -1.00
N SER A 31 17.24 -3.57 -1.95
CA SER A 31 16.72 -2.31 -2.50
C SER A 31 15.36 -2.53 -3.17
N ARG A 32 15.23 -3.59 -3.97
CA ARG A 32 13.96 -3.94 -4.63
C ARG A 32 12.87 -4.28 -3.61
N ARG A 33 13.16 -5.13 -2.62
CA ARG A 33 12.22 -5.49 -1.55
C ARG A 33 11.80 -4.26 -0.74
N GLY A 34 12.74 -3.36 -0.43
CA GLY A 34 12.47 -2.12 0.28
C GLY A 34 11.55 -1.18 -0.52
N ALA A 35 11.83 -0.98 -1.81
CA ALA A 35 10.99 -0.18 -2.69
C ALA A 35 9.56 -0.73 -2.79
N SER A 36 9.41 -2.05 -2.98
CA SER A 36 8.10 -2.69 -3.04
C SER A 36 7.34 -2.62 -1.70
N ALA A 37 8.03 -2.76 -0.57
CA ALA A 37 7.41 -2.62 0.76
C ALA A 37 6.93 -1.18 1.05
N LEU A 38 7.68 -0.18 0.58
CA LEU A 38 7.26 1.23 0.67
C LEU A 38 6.02 1.50 -0.19
N GLU A 39 5.97 0.96 -1.40
CA GLU A 39 4.80 1.10 -2.28
C GLU A 39 3.55 0.47 -1.65
N VAL A 40 3.65 -0.75 -1.13
CA VAL A 40 2.56 -1.40 -0.39
C VAL A 40 2.10 -0.56 0.81
N SER A 41 3.05 0.01 1.56
CA SER A 41 2.74 0.87 2.70
C SER A 41 1.98 2.13 2.29
N LYS A 42 2.39 2.77 1.19
CA LYS A 42 1.70 3.93 0.62
C LYS A 42 0.27 3.59 0.20
N LYS A 43 0.07 2.46 -0.50
CA LYS A 43 -1.27 1.99 -0.90
C LYS A 43 -2.16 1.67 0.30
N ARG A 44 -1.60 1.11 1.38
CA ARG A 44 -2.36 0.88 2.64
C ARG A 44 -2.81 2.17 3.29
N ILE A 45 -1.95 3.18 3.33
CA ILE A 45 -2.31 4.51 3.86
C ILE A 45 -3.44 5.12 3.02
N GLU A 46 -3.30 5.06 1.69
CA GLU A 46 -4.34 5.57 0.77
C GLU A 46 -5.67 4.83 0.92
N LEU A 47 -5.64 3.52 1.16
CA LEU A 47 -6.83 2.72 1.43
C LEU A 47 -7.51 3.16 2.74
N LEU A 48 -6.73 3.40 3.81
CA LEU A 48 -7.27 3.86 5.09
C LEU A 48 -7.91 5.24 4.98
N ASP A 49 -7.23 6.18 4.31
CA ASP A 49 -7.77 7.51 4.03
C ASP A 49 -9.06 7.41 3.20
N SER A 50 -9.06 6.57 2.16
CA SER A 50 -10.22 6.33 1.32
C SER A 50 -11.42 5.77 2.10
N LYS A 51 -11.18 4.85 3.05
CA LYS A 51 -12.21 4.31 3.94
C LYS A 51 -12.74 5.37 4.91
N SER A 52 -11.86 6.22 5.45
CA SER A 52 -12.26 7.33 6.32
C SER A 52 -13.16 8.32 5.57
N LYS A 53 -12.78 8.68 4.34
CA LYS A 53 -13.59 9.53 3.47
C LYS A 53 -14.96 8.91 3.18
N LEU A 54 -15.02 7.62 2.86
CA LEU A 54 -16.29 6.92 2.64
C LEU A 54 -17.20 6.97 3.88
N SER A 55 -16.65 6.83 5.08
CA SER A 55 -17.43 6.94 6.33
C SER A 55 -18.09 8.31 6.47
N ARG A 56 -17.36 9.39 6.18
CA ARG A 56 -17.90 10.77 6.23
C ARG A 56 -18.97 10.99 5.17
N LEU A 57 -18.76 10.48 3.95
CA LEU A 57 -19.77 10.57 2.89
C LEU A 57 -21.08 9.88 3.28
N TYR A 58 -21.01 8.73 3.97
CA TYR A 58 -22.20 8.05 4.47
C TYR A 58 -22.91 8.81 5.60
N GLU A 59 -22.14 9.44 6.49
CA GLU A 59 -22.70 10.28 7.55
C GLU A 59 -23.44 11.48 6.95
N ASP A 60 -22.80 12.22 6.04
CA ASP A 60 -23.40 13.36 5.33
C ASP A 60 -24.67 12.93 4.57
N PHE A 61 -24.60 11.82 3.83
CA PHE A 61 -25.75 11.28 3.09
C PHE A 61 -26.90 10.88 4.03
N GLY A 62 -26.58 10.26 5.17
CA GLY A 62 -27.56 9.89 6.19
C GLY A 62 -28.26 11.11 6.79
N HIS A 63 -27.52 12.18 7.06
CA HIS A 63 -28.09 13.45 7.54
C HIS A 63 -29.06 14.05 6.53
N MET A 64 -28.69 14.10 5.25
CA MET A 64 -29.56 14.60 4.18
C MET A 64 -30.87 13.81 4.09
N LEU A 65 -30.80 12.49 4.15
CA LEU A 65 -32.00 11.64 4.11
C LEU A 65 -32.86 11.81 5.37
N TYR A 66 -32.24 11.97 6.53
CA TYR A 66 -32.94 12.21 7.79
C TYR A 66 -33.70 13.55 7.75
N ASP A 67 -33.05 14.62 7.29
CA ASP A 67 -33.68 15.93 7.14
C ASP A 67 -34.85 15.90 6.15
N ALA A 68 -34.67 15.25 5.00
CA ALA A 68 -35.74 15.04 4.03
C ALA A 68 -36.93 14.29 4.65
N LYS A 69 -36.69 13.30 5.52
CA LYS A 69 -37.75 12.58 6.23
C LYS A 69 -38.49 13.42 7.28
N ASN A 70 -37.83 14.42 7.86
CA ASN A 70 -38.47 15.38 8.77
C ASN A 70 -39.22 16.51 8.04
N GLY A 71 -39.26 16.47 6.71
CA GLY A 71 -39.95 17.49 5.90
C GLY A 71 -39.13 18.75 5.67
N HIS A 72 -37.82 18.74 5.99
CA HIS A 72 -36.92 19.78 5.54
C HIS A 72 -36.70 19.65 4.03
N GLU A 73 -36.63 20.80 3.34
CA GLU A 73 -36.32 20.82 1.92
C GLU A 73 -34.84 20.46 1.73
N VAL A 74 -34.61 19.34 1.04
CA VAL A 74 -33.29 18.85 0.67
C VAL A 74 -33.27 18.66 -0.84
N SER A 75 -32.22 19.15 -1.49
CA SER A 75 -32.06 19.06 -2.94
C SER A 75 -31.84 17.61 -3.38
N ASP A 76 -32.73 17.10 -4.25
CA ASP A 76 -32.56 15.80 -4.90
C ASP A 76 -31.26 15.73 -5.72
N VAL A 77 -30.81 16.87 -6.26
CA VAL A 77 -29.53 16.95 -6.98
C VAL A 77 -28.38 16.68 -6.02
N ASP A 78 -28.39 17.26 -4.84
CA ASP A 78 -27.31 17.09 -3.86
C ASP A 78 -27.28 15.65 -3.33
N ILE A 79 -28.45 15.04 -3.11
CA ILE A 79 -28.57 13.63 -2.73
C ILE A 79 -27.93 12.75 -3.82
N ASN A 80 -28.25 12.99 -5.10
CA ASN A 80 -27.70 12.23 -6.22
C ASN A 80 -26.18 12.41 -6.36
N VAL A 81 -25.68 13.65 -6.24
CA VAL A 81 -24.24 13.93 -6.25
C VAL A 81 -23.54 13.15 -5.14
N LYS A 82 -24.08 13.20 -3.92
CA LYS A 82 -23.49 12.49 -2.78
C LYS A 82 -23.52 10.97 -2.94
N PHE A 83 -24.59 10.43 -3.53
CA PHE A 83 -24.69 9.02 -3.89
C PHE A 83 -23.62 8.60 -4.93
N GLU A 84 -23.39 9.43 -5.96
CA GLU A 84 -22.36 9.19 -6.96
C GLU A 84 -20.96 9.23 -6.34
N GLU A 85 -20.68 10.19 -5.46
CA GLU A 85 -19.40 10.26 -4.74
C GLU A 85 -19.16 9.03 -3.86
N ILE A 86 -20.17 8.55 -3.15
CA ILE A 86 -20.10 7.28 -2.40
C ILE A 86 -19.75 6.13 -3.34
N THR A 87 -20.41 6.05 -4.50
CA THR A 87 -20.21 4.99 -5.47
C THR A 87 -18.77 4.99 -5.99
N GLN A 88 -18.27 6.15 -6.42
CA GLN A 88 -16.88 6.31 -6.88
C GLN A 88 -15.87 5.95 -5.78
N GLN A 89 -16.13 6.39 -4.55
CA GLN A 89 -15.24 6.13 -3.42
C GLN A 89 -15.19 4.63 -3.07
N LYS A 90 -16.32 3.90 -3.18
CA LYS A 90 -16.35 2.44 -3.04
C LYS A 90 -15.53 1.75 -4.12
N SER A 91 -15.70 2.13 -5.39
CA SER A 91 -14.91 1.55 -6.49
C SER A 91 -13.41 1.78 -6.30
N LYS A 92 -13.01 2.97 -5.81
CA LYS A 92 -11.60 3.24 -5.45
C LYS A 92 -11.09 2.30 -4.35
N ILE A 93 -11.87 2.09 -3.30
CA ILE A 93 -11.51 1.17 -2.20
C ILE A 93 -11.38 -0.27 -2.70
N GLU A 94 -12.28 -0.72 -3.57
CA GLU A 94 -12.23 -2.05 -4.19
C GLU A 94 -10.97 -2.24 -5.02
N ALA A 95 -10.63 -1.28 -5.88
CA ALA A 95 -9.41 -1.29 -6.67
C ALA A 95 -8.14 -1.34 -5.80
N LEU A 96 -8.02 -0.44 -4.81
CA LEU A 96 -6.88 -0.42 -3.89
C LEU A 96 -6.76 -1.72 -3.08
N THR A 97 -7.89 -2.31 -2.69
CA THR A 97 -7.91 -3.59 -1.97
C THR A 97 -7.43 -4.72 -2.88
N ALA A 98 -7.90 -4.79 -4.13
CA ALA A 98 -7.47 -5.79 -5.10
C ALA A 98 -5.96 -5.69 -5.39
N GLU A 99 -5.45 -4.49 -5.63
CA GLU A 99 -4.01 -4.27 -5.85
C GLU A 99 -3.15 -4.68 -4.64
N LEU A 100 -3.63 -4.44 -3.43
CA LEU A 100 -2.94 -4.87 -2.21
C LEU A 100 -2.95 -6.39 -2.02
N GLU A 101 -4.04 -7.06 -2.37
CA GLU A 101 -4.12 -8.53 -2.35
C GLU A 101 -3.22 -9.16 -3.42
N GLU A 102 -3.12 -8.56 -4.60
CA GLU A 102 -2.17 -9.00 -5.64
C GLU A 102 -0.72 -8.78 -5.19
N SER A 103 -0.44 -7.62 -4.57
CA SER A 103 0.89 -7.33 -4.03
C SER A 103 1.30 -8.39 -3.00
N LYS A 104 0.39 -8.82 -2.11
CA LYS A 104 0.66 -9.90 -1.13
C LYS A 104 1.02 -11.25 -1.75
N LYS A 105 0.57 -11.55 -2.97
CA LYS A 105 0.92 -12.80 -3.67
C LYS A 105 2.30 -12.75 -4.33
N THR A 106 2.86 -11.55 -4.48
CA THR A 106 4.14 -11.30 -5.16
C THR A 106 5.32 -11.28 -4.17
N PHE A 107 5.05 -11.22 -2.86
CA PHE A 107 6.04 -11.40 -1.78
C PHE A 107 5.93 -12.80 -1.19
#